data_AF-A0A200QZZ7-F1
#
_entry.id   AF-A0A200QZZ7-F1
#
_cell.length_a   1.000
_cell.length_b   1.000
_cell.length_c   1.000
_cell.angle_alpha   90.00
_cell.angle_beta   90.00
_cell.angle_gamma   90.00
#
_symmetry.space_group_name_H-M   'P 1'
#
loop_
_entity.id
_entity.type
_entity.pdbx_description
1 polymer ?
#
loop_
_entity_poly.entity_id
_entity_poly.type
_entity_poly.pdbx_seq_one_letter_code
_entity_poly.pdbx_strand_id
1 'polypeptide(L)'
;MGNSKSDQYPHQLHIFVLPFLAPGHMIPMIDIARIIAVTDHSVKVTIITTTHNALLFKNSIDADINAGHNINLHILQFPSAQVGLPEGIENFNAVTSPDMSSKIYQAIGILQQSMEQLLRESHPDCIVADMFYPWTTDLANELGCPRIVFQGISFFSLLTF
;
A
#
# COMPACT_ATOMS: atom_id res chain seq x y z
N MET A 1 -35.51 -5.58 -34.34
CA MET A 1 -35.31 -5.13 -32.95
C MET A 1 -33.86 -5.43 -32.60
N GLY A 2 -33.05 -4.37 -32.48
CA GLY A 2 -31.59 -4.46 -32.40
C GLY A 2 -31.14 -5.02 -31.06
N ASN A 3 -30.24 -6.00 -31.12
CA ASN A 3 -29.55 -6.53 -29.96
C ASN A 3 -28.39 -5.57 -29.67
N SER A 4 -28.58 -4.62 -28.75
CA SER A 4 -27.50 -3.75 -28.27
C SER A 4 -26.53 -4.61 -27.47
N LYS A 5 -25.40 -4.98 -28.10
CA LYS A 5 -24.21 -5.34 -27.35
C LYS A 5 -23.88 -4.12 -26.49
N SER A 6 -23.99 -4.25 -25.18
CA SER A 6 -23.40 -3.29 -24.27
C SER A 6 -21.90 -3.27 -24.56
N ASP A 7 -21.38 -2.16 -25.04
CA ASP A 7 -19.95 -1.89 -25.08
C ASP A 7 -19.47 -1.80 -23.63
N GLN A 8 -19.21 -2.96 -23.04
CA GLN A 8 -18.61 -3.07 -21.72
C GLN A 8 -17.14 -2.73 -21.91
N TYR A 9 -16.78 -1.46 -21.64
CA TYR A 9 -15.39 -1.06 -21.56
C TYR A 9 -14.65 -2.06 -20.66
N PRO A 10 -13.46 -2.54 -21.06
CA PRO A 10 -12.73 -3.50 -20.25
C PRO A 10 -12.51 -2.90 -18.85
N HIS A 11 -12.96 -3.62 -17.83
CA HIS A 11 -12.78 -3.24 -16.44
C HIS A 11 -11.28 -3.09 -16.16
N GLN A 12 -10.86 -1.89 -15.76
CA GLN A 12 -9.47 -1.61 -15.41
C GLN A 12 -9.19 -2.22 -14.04
N LEU A 13 -8.30 -3.21 -13.98
CA LEU A 13 -7.94 -3.85 -12.72
C LEU A 13 -7.29 -2.83 -11.77
N HIS A 14 -7.77 -2.74 -10.53
CA HIS A 14 -7.24 -1.83 -9.52
C HIS A 14 -6.61 -2.60 -8.36
N ILE A 15 -5.28 -2.55 -8.27
CA ILE A 15 -4.49 -3.17 -7.21
C ILE A 15 -4.07 -2.11 -6.18
N PHE A 16 -4.32 -2.40 -4.91
CA PHE A 16 -3.75 -1.63 -3.81
C PHE A 16 -2.52 -2.31 -3.24
N VAL A 17 -1.48 -1.53 -2.98
CA VAL A 17 -0.24 -1.99 -2.35
C VAL A 17 -0.08 -1.26 -1.01
N LEU A 18 0.06 -2.04 0.07
CA LEU A 18 0.16 -1.56 1.45
C LEU A 18 1.51 -1.97 2.05
N PRO A 19 2.59 -1.19 1.84
CA PRO A 19 3.87 -1.45 2.45
C PRO A 19 3.91 -1.15 3.94
N PHE A 20 4.68 -1.93 4.70
CA PHE A 20 5.01 -1.55 6.07
C PHE A 20 6.01 -0.39 6.06
N LEU A 21 5.89 0.55 7.01
CA LEU A 21 6.64 1.82 7.05
C LEU A 21 8.12 1.66 7.48
N ALA A 22 8.79 0.65 6.94
CA ALA A 22 10.20 0.35 7.12
C ALA A 22 10.87 0.20 5.74
N PRO A 23 12.10 0.70 5.51
CA PRO A 23 12.69 0.73 4.17
C PRO A 23 12.83 -0.66 3.53
N GLY A 24 13.16 -1.67 4.34
CA GLY A 24 13.27 -3.07 3.89
C GLY A 24 11.97 -3.68 3.36
N HIS A 25 10.82 -3.07 3.65
CA HIS A 25 9.51 -3.48 3.12
C HIS A 25 9.03 -2.52 2.03
N MET A 26 9.17 -1.21 2.25
CA MET A 26 8.74 -0.17 1.31
C MET A 26 9.42 -0.29 -0.05
N ILE A 27 10.75 -0.37 -0.08
CA ILE A 27 11.52 -0.40 -1.32
C ILE A 27 11.07 -1.57 -2.23
N PRO A 28 11.11 -2.83 -1.78
CA PRO A 28 10.73 -3.95 -2.64
C PRO A 28 9.23 -3.95 -3.02
N MET A 29 8.33 -3.55 -2.11
CA MET A 29 6.90 -3.49 -2.44
C MET A 29 6.58 -2.38 -3.45
N ILE A 30 7.28 -1.25 -3.37
CA ILE A 30 7.14 -0.18 -4.36
C ILE A 30 7.75 -0.61 -5.69
N ASP A 31 8.89 -1.30 -5.71
CA ASP A 31 9.44 -1.85 -6.94
C ASP A 31 8.47 -2.85 -7.59
N ILE A 32 7.81 -3.72 -6.81
CA ILE A 32 6.74 -4.61 -7.30
C ILE A 32 5.59 -3.79 -7.90
N ALA A 33 5.11 -2.77 -7.19
CA ALA A 33 4.03 -1.90 -7.67
C ALA A 33 4.37 -1.25 -9.03
N ARG A 34 5.61 -0.77 -9.16
CA ARG A 34 6.13 -0.17 -10.41
C ARG A 34 6.23 -1.20 -11.52
N ILE A 35 6.77 -2.39 -11.25
CA ILE A 35 6.86 -3.48 -12.24
C ILE A 35 5.47 -3.85 -12.76
N ILE A 36 4.46 -3.96 -11.89
CA ILE A 36 3.08 -4.23 -12.29
C ILE A 36 2.57 -3.14 -13.26
N ALA A 37 2.70 -1.87 -12.87
CA ALA A 37 2.22 -0.74 -13.67
C ALA A 37 2.95 -0.56 -15.01
N VAL A 38 4.23 -0.96 -15.07
CA VAL A 38 5.03 -0.94 -16.30
C VAL A 38 4.67 -2.11 -17.21
N THR A 39 4.38 -3.28 -16.65
CA THR A 39 4.14 -4.51 -17.40
C THR A 39 2.74 -4.54 -18.03
N ASP A 40 1.74 -3.95 -17.36
CA ASP A 40 0.36 -3.95 -17.83
C ASP A 40 -0.32 -2.59 -17.63
N HIS A 41 -0.51 -1.86 -18.73
CA HIS A 41 -1.17 -0.55 -18.73
C HIS A 41 -2.68 -0.62 -18.42
N SER A 42 -3.28 -1.81 -18.46
CA SER A 42 -4.67 -2.02 -18.03
C SER A 42 -4.81 -2.19 -16.52
N VAL A 43 -3.70 -2.20 -15.78
CA VAL A 43 -3.70 -2.26 -14.31
C VAL A 43 -3.41 -0.89 -13.72
N LYS A 44 -4.34 -0.42 -12.88
CA LYS A 44 -4.14 0.71 -11.98
C LYS A 44 -3.53 0.21 -10.67
N VAL A 45 -2.40 0.78 -10.28
CA VAL A 45 -1.76 0.48 -8.99
C VAL A 45 -1.86 1.70 -8.07
N THR A 46 -2.28 1.50 -6.83
CA THR A 46 -2.30 2.55 -5.80
C THR A 46 -1.52 2.10 -4.59
N ILE A 47 -0.45 2.83 -4.26
CA ILE A 47 0.37 2.57 -3.08
C ILE A 47 -0.13 3.45 -1.95
N ILE A 48 -0.52 2.85 -0.83
CA ILE A 48 -0.84 3.59 0.39
C ILE A 48 0.46 3.89 1.14
N THR A 49 0.69 5.15 1.48
CA THR A 49 1.85 5.58 2.25
C THR A 49 1.52 6.82 3.08
N THR A 50 2.50 7.39 3.77
CA THR A 50 2.33 8.57 4.63
C THR A 50 3.13 9.76 4.11
N THR A 51 2.82 10.96 4.59
CA THR A 51 3.35 12.23 4.06
C THR A 51 4.87 12.25 3.89
N HIS A 52 5.65 11.86 4.91
CA HIS A 52 7.11 11.90 4.83
C HIS A 52 7.69 10.69 4.09
N ASN A 53 7.02 9.55 4.17
CA ASN A 53 7.39 8.34 3.43
C ASN A 53 7.17 8.49 1.92
N ALA A 54 6.18 9.28 1.49
CA ALA A 54 5.92 9.58 0.08
C ALA A 54 7.09 10.31 -0.58
N LEU A 55 7.76 11.20 0.15
CA LEU A 55 8.90 11.98 -0.36
C LEU A 55 10.06 11.09 -0.81
N LEU A 56 10.22 9.91 -0.21
CA LEU A 56 11.29 8.95 -0.54
C LEU A 56 11.15 8.37 -1.95
N PHE A 57 9.91 8.28 -2.46
CA PHE A 57 9.61 7.60 -3.73
C PHE A 57 8.95 8.52 -4.76
N LYS A 58 8.73 9.80 -4.41
CA LYS A 58 8.03 10.77 -5.25
C LYS A 58 8.63 10.84 -6.65
N ASN A 59 9.94 10.99 -6.76
CA ASN A 59 10.61 11.16 -8.05
C ASN A 59 10.46 9.93 -8.96
N SER A 60 10.58 8.72 -8.42
CA SER A 60 10.39 7.49 -9.19
C SER A 60 8.94 7.33 -9.66
N ILE A 61 7.97 7.60 -8.78
CA ILE A 61 6.55 7.47 -9.12
C ILE A 61 6.12 8.56 -10.11
N ASP A 62 6.57 9.80 -9.93
CA ASP A 62 6.32 10.88 -10.89
C ASP A 62 6.89 10.53 -12.28
N ALA A 63 8.09 9.93 -12.34
CA ALA A 63 8.68 9.49 -13.59
C ALA A 63 7.83 8.40 -14.26
N ASP A 64 7.32 7.43 -13.50
CA ASP A 64 6.45 6.38 -14.04
C ASP A 64 5.11 6.95 -14.54
N ILE A 65 4.50 7.90 -13.80
CA ILE A 65 3.29 8.63 -14.21
C ILE A 65 3.54 9.39 -15.52
N ASN A 66 4.66 10.11 -15.61
CA ASN A 66 5.04 10.87 -16.81
C ASN A 66 5.31 9.97 -18.02
N ALA A 67 5.71 8.72 -17.79
CA ALA A 67 5.84 7.69 -18.82
C ALA A 67 4.51 7.04 -19.22
N GLY A 68 3.38 7.43 -18.59
CA GLY A 68 2.05 6.92 -18.89
C GLY A 68 1.68 5.62 -18.15
N HIS A 69 2.42 5.26 -17.10
CA HIS A 69 2.07 4.13 -16.25
C HIS A 69 0.98 4.51 -15.25
N ASN A 70 0.00 3.63 -15.03
CA ASN A 70 -1.12 3.91 -14.16
C ASN A 70 -0.80 3.54 -12.70
N ILE A 71 0.08 4.32 -12.08
CA ILE A 71 0.52 4.15 -10.70
C ILE A 71 0.35 5.45 -9.93
N ASN A 72 -0.13 5.37 -8.69
CA ASN A 72 -0.37 6.56 -7.86
C ASN A 72 0.00 6.30 -6.40
N LEU A 73 0.34 7.37 -5.67
CA LEU A 73 0.45 7.34 -4.22
C LEU A 73 -0.86 7.85 -3.60
N HIS A 74 -1.42 7.09 -2.67
CA HIS A 74 -2.43 7.59 -1.74
C HIS A 74 -1.75 7.93 -0.41
N ILE A 75 -1.72 9.22 -0.08
CA ILE A 75 -0.95 9.74 1.05
C ILE A 75 -1.88 9.98 2.23
N LEU A 76 -1.62 9.27 3.33
CA LEU A 76 -2.29 9.46 4.61
C LEU A 76 -1.46 10.36 5.53
N GLN A 77 -2.13 11.22 6.29
CA GLN A 77 -1.46 12.02 7.30
C GLN A 77 -1.08 11.13 8.49
N PHE A 78 0.21 10.96 8.76
CA PHE A 78 0.64 10.17 9.91
C PHE A 78 0.29 10.89 11.23
N PRO A 79 -0.33 10.20 12.21
CA PRO A 79 -0.85 10.83 13.41
C PRO A 79 0.24 11.04 14.48
N SER A 80 1.39 11.63 14.13
CA SER A 80 2.55 11.80 15.04
C SER A 80 2.17 12.48 16.36
N ALA A 81 1.38 13.54 16.29
CA ALA A 81 0.95 14.30 17.47
C ALA A 81 0.09 13.47 18.44
N GLN A 82 -0.75 12.56 17.92
CA GLN A 82 -1.64 11.73 18.74
C GLN A 82 -0.87 10.70 19.57
N VAL A 83 0.29 10.26 19.07
CA VAL A 83 1.15 9.27 19.74
C VAL A 83 2.37 9.90 20.42
N GLY A 84 2.49 11.24 20.40
CA GLY A 84 3.61 11.96 21.00
C GLY A 84 4.96 11.71 20.30
N LEU A 85 4.93 11.56 18.97
CA LEU A 85 6.12 11.57 18.11
C LEU A 85 6.38 12.97 17.54
N PRO A 86 7.65 13.35 17.33
CA PRO A 86 7.98 14.54 16.55
C PRO A 86 7.41 14.45 15.13
N GLU A 87 7.10 15.59 14.54
CA GLU A 87 6.74 15.67 13.13
C GLU A 87 7.88 15.12 12.25
N GLY A 88 7.52 14.40 11.20
CA GLY A 88 8.48 13.76 10.29
C GLY A 88 8.95 12.37 10.69
N ILE A 89 8.68 11.92 11.93
CA ILE A 89 9.03 10.57 12.38
C ILE A 89 7.88 9.61 12.09
N GLU A 90 7.87 9.09 10.86
CA GLU A 90 6.83 8.17 10.36
C GLU A 90 7.42 6.82 9.89
N ASN A 91 8.74 6.65 9.98
CA ASN A 91 9.46 5.53 9.41
C ASN A 91 10.33 4.84 10.47
N PHE A 92 10.36 3.51 10.45
CA PHE A 92 11.16 2.71 11.39
C PHE A 92 12.68 2.97 11.31
N ASN A 93 13.19 3.49 10.19
CA ASN A 93 14.59 3.89 10.06
C ASN A 93 14.98 5.06 10.97
N ALA A 94 14.02 5.87 11.41
CA ALA A 94 14.25 7.00 12.32
C ALA A 94 14.13 6.62 13.80
N VAL A 95 13.85 5.34 14.11
CA VAL A 95 13.68 4.85 15.48
C VAL A 95 15.03 4.77 16.18
N THR A 96 15.15 5.46 17.32
CA THR A 96 16.34 5.41 18.18
C THR A 96 16.07 4.80 19.55
N SER A 97 14.81 4.43 19.84
CA SER A 97 14.41 3.82 21.11
C SER A 97 13.19 2.89 20.95
N PRO A 98 13.00 1.91 21.87
CA PRO A 98 11.81 1.06 21.87
C PRO A 98 10.49 1.85 22.03
N ASP A 99 10.50 2.96 22.77
CA ASP A 99 9.32 3.84 22.92
C ASP A 99 8.90 4.44 21.57
N MET A 100 9.86 4.93 20.78
CA MET A 100 9.56 5.45 19.44
C MET A 100 8.99 4.37 18.52
N SER A 101 9.55 3.16 18.57
CA SER A 101 9.01 2.01 17.84
C SER A 101 7.55 1.72 18.21
N SER A 102 7.25 1.66 19.51
CA SER A 102 5.89 1.45 20.01
C SER A 102 4.93 2.54 19.54
N LYS A 103 5.35 3.80 19.54
CA LYS A 103 4.52 4.91 19.07
C LYS A 103 4.25 4.85 17.57
N ILE A 104 5.22 4.42 16.76
CA ILE A 104 4.99 4.19 15.33
C ILE A 104 3.96 3.07 15.12
N TYR A 105 4.06 1.97 15.86
CA TYR A 105 3.04 0.91 15.81
C TYR A 105 1.64 1.42 16.21
N GLN A 106 1.53 2.23 17.27
CA GLN A 106 0.27 2.83 17.68
C GLN A 106 -0.31 3.74 16.58
N ALA A 107 0.53 4.56 15.95
CA ALA A 107 0.11 5.43 14.85
C ALA A 107 -0.36 4.64 13.62
N ILE A 108 0.32 3.54 13.28
CA ILE A 108 -0.12 2.60 12.24
C ILE A 108 -1.49 1.99 12.60
N GLY A 109 -1.70 1.63 13.86
CA GLY A 109 -3.00 1.14 14.35
C GLY A 109 -4.12 2.17 14.20
N ILE A 110 -3.85 3.45 14.48
CA ILE A 110 -4.81 4.55 14.25
C ILE A 110 -5.13 4.70 12.76
N LEU A 111 -4.13 4.56 11.88
CA LEU A 111 -4.32 4.65 10.42
C LEU A 111 -5.13 3.50 9.84
N GLN A 112 -5.29 2.38 10.56
CA GLN A 112 -6.06 1.23 10.08
C GLN A 112 -7.45 1.64 9.61
N GLN A 113 -8.20 2.41 10.42
CA GLN A 113 -9.56 2.82 10.07
C GLN A 113 -9.61 3.64 8.76
N SER A 114 -8.64 4.53 8.56
CA SER A 114 -8.56 5.33 7.33
C SER A 114 -8.21 4.48 6.11
N MET A 115 -7.29 3.53 6.25
CA MET A 115 -6.95 2.58 5.17
C MET A 115 -8.14 1.68 4.81
N GLU A 116 -8.83 1.19 5.83
CA GLU A 116 -10.03 0.38 5.73
C GLU A 116 -11.17 1.10 4.99
N GLN A 117 -11.43 2.37 5.35
CA GLN A 117 -12.43 3.18 4.68
C GLN A 117 -12.07 3.42 3.21
N LEU A 118 -10.82 3.81 2.95
CA LEU A 118 -10.32 4.03 1.60
C LEU A 118 -10.52 2.80 0.69
N LEU A 119 -10.18 1.62 1.19
CA LEU A 119 -10.31 0.37 0.43
C LEU A 119 -11.79 0.02 0.17
N ARG A 120 -12.69 0.27 1.12
CA ARG A 120 -14.14 0.08 0.92
C ARG A 120 -14.69 1.02 -0.15
N GLU A 121 -14.29 2.28 -0.13
CA GLU A 121 -14.74 3.28 -1.10
C GLU A 121 -14.15 3.03 -2.50
N SER A 122 -12.95 2.42 -2.57
CA SER A 122 -12.24 2.22 -3.82
C SER A 122 -12.59 0.92 -4.54
N HIS A 123 -13.17 -0.07 -3.85
CA HIS A 123 -13.51 -1.39 -4.40
C HIS A 123 -12.37 -2.05 -5.21
N PRO A 124 -11.22 -2.34 -4.59
CA PRO A 124 -10.06 -2.91 -5.28
C PRO A 124 -10.30 -4.34 -5.77
N ASP A 125 -9.68 -4.68 -6.89
CA ASP A 125 -9.68 -6.05 -7.44
C ASP A 125 -8.63 -6.95 -6.76
N CYS A 126 -7.64 -6.37 -6.09
CA CYS A 126 -6.63 -7.10 -5.32
C CYS A 126 -5.96 -6.19 -4.28
N ILE A 127 -5.61 -6.77 -3.13
CA ILE A 127 -4.85 -6.11 -2.07
C ILE A 127 -3.51 -6.85 -1.89
N VAL A 128 -2.41 -6.18 -2.19
CA VAL A 128 -1.06 -6.64 -1.88
C VAL A 128 -0.63 -5.97 -0.58
N ALA A 129 -0.66 -6.71 0.52
CA ALA A 129 -0.41 -6.17 1.85
C ALA A 129 0.80 -6.80 2.51
N ASP A 130 1.56 -5.97 3.22
CA ASP A 130 2.61 -6.44 4.09
C ASP A 130 2.08 -7.40 5.18
N MET A 131 2.93 -8.34 5.63
CA MET A 131 2.62 -9.27 6.71
C MET A 131 2.18 -8.56 8.00
N PHE A 132 2.66 -7.34 8.26
CA PHE A 132 2.30 -6.56 9.44
C PHE A 132 0.90 -5.94 9.40
N TYR A 133 0.13 -6.14 8.32
CA TYR A 133 -1.28 -5.76 8.22
C TYR A 133 -2.22 -6.97 8.16
N PRO A 134 -2.29 -7.81 9.22
CA PRO A 134 -3.09 -9.03 9.19
C PRO A 134 -4.59 -8.77 8.97
N TRP A 135 -5.10 -7.62 9.44
CA TRP A 135 -6.49 -7.18 9.28
C TRP A 135 -6.95 -7.07 7.82
N THR A 136 -6.02 -6.93 6.87
CA THR A 136 -6.36 -6.88 5.44
C THR A 136 -6.93 -8.19 4.91
N THR A 137 -6.76 -9.34 5.60
CA THR A 137 -7.42 -10.59 5.22
C THR A 137 -8.94 -10.48 5.33
N ASP A 138 -9.42 -10.06 6.50
CA ASP A 138 -10.85 -9.98 6.77
C ASP A 138 -11.50 -8.92 5.88
N LEU A 139 -10.81 -7.80 5.67
CA LEU A 139 -11.25 -6.77 4.75
C LEU A 139 -11.32 -7.27 3.29
N ALA A 140 -10.29 -7.97 2.80
CA ALA A 140 -10.30 -8.49 1.43
C ALA A 140 -11.45 -9.49 1.22
N ASN A 141 -11.72 -10.33 2.22
CA ASN A 141 -12.86 -11.25 2.23
C ASN A 141 -14.20 -10.49 2.22
N GLU A 142 -14.34 -9.43 3.02
CA GLU A 142 -15.51 -8.54 3.03
C GLU A 142 -15.75 -7.91 1.65
N LEU A 143 -14.68 -7.47 0.99
CA LEU A 143 -14.72 -6.82 -0.33
C LEU A 143 -14.84 -7.82 -1.50
N GLY A 144 -14.70 -9.12 -1.24
CA GLY A 144 -14.76 -10.16 -2.25
C GLY A 144 -13.56 -10.17 -3.21
N CYS A 145 -12.39 -9.69 -2.77
CA CYS A 145 -11.18 -9.66 -3.60
C CYS A 145 -10.01 -10.45 -2.98
N PRO A 146 -9.06 -10.94 -3.79
CA PRO A 146 -7.87 -11.62 -3.28
C PRO A 146 -6.95 -10.70 -2.47
N ARG A 147 -6.36 -11.26 -1.40
CA ARG A 147 -5.22 -10.70 -0.68
C ARG A 147 -3.94 -11.46 -1.01
N ILE A 148 -2.89 -10.75 -1.39
CA ILE A 148 -1.53 -11.27 -1.49
C ILE A 148 -0.72 -10.74 -0.31
N VAL A 149 -0.02 -11.64 0.40
CA VAL A 149 0.85 -11.27 1.52
C VAL A 149 2.28 -11.09 1.03
N PHE A 150 2.88 -9.93 1.35
CA PHE A 150 4.31 -9.71 1.20
C PHE A 150 5.03 -9.93 2.54
N GLN A 151 6.02 -10.83 2.53
CA GLN A 151 6.81 -11.19 3.72
C GLN A 151 8.16 -10.46 3.79
N GLY A 152 8.74 -10.07 2.66
CA GLY A 152 10.07 -9.42 2.62
C GLY A 152 11.25 -10.32 3.00
N ILE A 153 11.05 -11.64 3.12
CA ILE A 153 12.07 -12.61 3.53
C ILE A 153 12.11 -13.81 2.58
N SER A 154 13.19 -14.60 2.67
CA SER A 154 13.35 -15.82 1.88
C SER A 154 12.39 -16.93 2.31
N PHE A 155 12.10 -17.88 1.41
CA PHE A 155 11.34 -19.09 1.76
C PHE A 155 11.96 -19.87 2.93
N PHE A 156 13.29 -19.93 3.02
CA PHE A 156 13.97 -20.59 4.13
C PHE A 156 13.60 -19.95 5.47
N SER A 157 13.64 -18.62 5.55
CA SER A 157 13.28 -17.86 6.76
C SER A 157 11.79 -18.02 7.11
N LEU A 158 10.92 -18.12 6.10
CA LEU A 158 9.48 -18.31 6.32
C LEU A 158 9.17 -19.68 6.97
N LEU A 159 9.92 -20.73 6.64
CA LEU A 159 9.70 -22.08 7.15
C LEU A 159 10.27 -22.31 8.56
N THR A 160 10.98 -21.34 9.13
CA THR A 160 11.58 -21.43 10.46
C THR A 160 10.75 -20.82 11.58
N PHE A 161 9.59 -20.23 11.27
CA PHE A 161 8.65 -19.65 12.24
C PHE A 161 7.39 -20.52 12.37
#